data_AF-A0A7C6R3H2-F1
#
_entry.id   AF-A0A7C6R3H2-F1
#
_cell.length_a   1.000
_cell.length_b   1.000
_cell.length_c   1.000
_cell.angle_alpha   90.00
_cell.angle_beta   90.00
_cell.angle_gamma   90.00
#
_symmetry.space_group_name_H-M   'P 1'
#
loop_
_entity.id
_entity.type
_entity.pdbx_description
1 polymer ?
#
loop_
_entity_poly.entity_id
_entity_poly.type
_entity_poly.pdbx_seq_one_letter_code
_entity_poly.pdbx_strand_id
1 'polypeptide(L)'
;MKTVKLSVTLPKELVEQMKGLTTNISAFIAAGMYEYVSREMGRRAIKESAGAWTDENHPDLQTLDDVEKYVREVRSAWRRPNL
;
A
#
# COMPACT_ATOMS: atom_id res chain seq x y z
N MET A 1 2.38 -7.19 -19.11
CA MET A 1 1.89 -5.90 -18.58
C MET A 1 1.66 -4.95 -19.75
N LYS A 2 0.50 -4.28 -19.84
CA LYS A 2 0.24 -3.34 -20.95
C LYS A 2 0.77 -1.96 -20.59
N THR A 3 1.49 -1.32 -21.50
CA THR A 3 2.04 0.03 -21.33
C THR A 3 1.32 1.03 -22.22
N VAL A 4 1.16 2.26 -21.73
CA VAL A 4 0.61 3.39 -22.50
C VAL A 4 1.71 4.44 -22.66
N LYS A 5 1.82 5.04 -23.84
CA LYS A 5 2.77 6.13 -24.10
C LYS A 5 2.18 7.43 -23.56
N LEU A 6 2.97 8.13 -22.74
CA LEU A 6 2.60 9.43 -22.16
C LEU A 6 3.67 10.46 -22.55
N SER A 7 3.23 11.68 -22.89
CA SER A 7 4.13 12.83 -23.06
C SER A 7 4.08 13.68 -21.78
N VAL A 8 5.24 13.96 -21.19
CA VAL A 8 5.37 14.77 -19.98
C VAL A 8 6.47 15.81 -20.14
N THR A 9 6.28 16.97 -19.53
CA THR A 9 7.30 18.02 -19.47
C THR A 9 7.98 17.95 -18.11
N LEU A 10 9.32 17.88 -18.12
CA LEU A 10 10.14 17.81 -16.92
C LEU A 10 11.21 18.92 -16.97
N PRO A 11 11.67 19.43 -15.81
CA PRO A 11 12.79 20.36 -15.75
C PRO A 11 14.03 19.79 -16.44
N LYS A 12 14.71 20.62 -17.25
CA LYS A 12 15.89 20.20 -18.02
C LYS A 12 16.98 19.63 -17.11
N GLU A 13 17.28 20.32 -16.02
CA GLU A 13 18.31 19.91 -15.05
C GLU A 13 18.01 18.53 -14.44
N LEU A 14 16.74 18.24 -14.15
CA LEU A 14 16.33 16.92 -13.65
C LEU A 14 16.56 15.84 -14.70
N VAL A 15 16.24 16.11 -15.98
CA VAL A 15 16.49 15.17 -17.07
C VAL A 15 17.98 14.90 -17.25
N GLU A 16 18.82 15.92 -17.12
CA GLU A 16 20.28 15.77 -17.19
C GLU A 16 20.82 14.93 -16.03
N GLN A 17 20.34 15.17 -14.80
CA GLN A 17 20.68 14.34 -13.64
C GLN A 17 20.27 12.88 -13.85
N MET A 18 19.04 12.62 -14.31
CA MET A 18 18.57 11.26 -14.60
C MET A 18 19.43 10.57 -15.66
N LYS A 19 19.80 11.28 -16.73
CA LYS A 19 20.69 10.74 -17.78
C LYS A 19 22.08 10.39 -17.27
N GLY A 20 22.56 11.06 -16.21
CA GLY A 20 23.79 10.70 -15.51
C GLY A 20 23.67 9.40 -14.68
N LEU A 21 22.46 9.03 -14.26
CA LEU A 21 22.20 7.85 -13.43
C LEU A 21 21.80 6.61 -14.25
N THR A 22 21.14 6.81 -15.39
CA THR A 22 20.60 5.70 -16.20
C THR A 22 20.44 6.08 -17.67
N THR A 23 20.56 5.07 -18.52
CA THR A 23 20.22 5.17 -19.95
C THR A 23 18.76 4.84 -20.22
N ASN A 24 18.06 4.18 -19.27
CA ASN A 24 16.65 3.79 -19.40
C ASN A 24 15.74 4.72 -18.57
N ILE A 25 15.49 5.91 -19.11
CA ILE A 25 14.72 6.97 -18.44
C ILE A 25 13.27 6.55 -18.15
N SER A 26 12.62 5.82 -19.07
CA SER A 26 11.23 5.42 -18.87
C SER A 26 11.08 4.43 -17.71
N ALA A 27 11.97 3.44 -17.60
CA ALA A 27 11.97 2.51 -16.47
C ALA A 27 12.31 3.22 -15.15
N PHE A 28 13.25 4.17 -15.18
CA PHE A 28 13.62 4.95 -14.01
C PHE A 28 12.46 5.81 -13.48
N ILE A 29 11.77 6.52 -14.37
CA ILE A 29 10.56 7.28 -14.02
C ILE A 29 9.49 6.34 -13.50
N ALA A 30 9.24 5.20 -14.18
CA ALA A 30 8.21 4.26 -13.77
C ALA A 30 8.46 3.73 -12.34
N ALA A 31 9.70 3.36 -12.01
CA ALA A 31 10.06 2.88 -10.67
C ALA A 31 9.77 3.94 -9.58
N GLY A 32 10.23 5.18 -9.79
CA GLY A 32 9.96 6.27 -8.85
C GLY A 32 8.46 6.58 -8.71
N MET A 33 7.71 6.53 -9.81
CA MET A 33 6.26 6.73 -9.79
C MET A 33 5.51 5.60 -9.09
N TYR A 34 5.95 4.34 -9.23
CA TYR A 34 5.35 3.22 -8.49
C TYR A 34 5.49 3.40 -6.98
N GLU A 35 6.69 3.78 -6.54
CA GLU A 35 6.95 4.04 -5.12
C GLU A 35 6.08 5.19 -4.62
N TYR A 36 6.04 6.31 -5.36
CA TYR A 36 5.25 7.47 -4.97
C TYR A 36 3.75 7.16 -4.90
N VAL A 37 3.20 6.48 -5.92
CA VAL A 37 1.79 6.08 -5.95
C VAL A 37 1.46 5.12 -4.80
N SER A 38 2.32 4.14 -4.52
CA SER A 38 2.11 3.21 -3.41
C SER A 38 2.05 3.93 -2.07
N ARG A 39 2.97 4.87 -1.83
CA ARG A 39 2.99 5.71 -0.61
C ARG A 39 1.73 6.56 -0.49
N GLU A 40 1.31 7.21 -1.57
CA GLU A 40 0.12 8.07 -1.57
C GLU A 40 -1.16 7.27 -1.37
N MET A 41 -1.28 6.08 -1.96
CA MET A 41 -2.39 5.17 -1.73
C MET A 41 -2.43 4.72 -0.27
N GLY A 42 -1.29 4.36 0.33
CA GLY A 42 -1.21 4.01 1.75
C GLY A 42 -1.62 5.16 2.66
N ARG A 43 -1.18 6.39 2.34
CA ARG A 43 -1.56 7.61 3.09
C ARG A 43 -3.06 7.86 3.05
N ARG A 44 -3.69 7.67 1.89
CA ARG A 44 -5.15 7.79 1.74
C ARG A 44 -5.88 6.72 2.51
N ALA A 45 -5.45 5.46 2.41
CA ALA A 45 -6.04 4.36 3.14
C ALA A 45 -6.01 4.62 4.65
N ILE A 46 -4.87 5.05 5.20
CA ILE A 46 -4.75 5.40 6.63
C ILE A 46 -5.73 6.51 7.01
N LYS A 47 -5.85 7.56 6.18
CA LYS A 47 -6.75 8.68 6.44
C LYS A 47 -8.22 8.26 6.37
N GLU A 48 -8.59 7.43 5.41
CA GLU A 48 -9.95 6.93 5.21
C GLU A 48 -10.34 5.90 6.27
N SER A 49 -9.40 5.08 6.74
CA SER A 49 -9.61 4.11 7.82
C SER A 49 -9.52 4.72 9.22
N ALA A 50 -9.10 5.98 9.35
CA ALA A 50 -9.00 6.64 10.65
C ALA A 50 -10.40 6.72 11.29
N GLY A 51 -10.56 6.09 12.45
CA GLY A 51 -11.86 5.99 13.13
C GLY A 51 -12.78 4.89 12.58
N ALA A 52 -12.33 4.08 11.60
CA ALA A 52 -13.06 2.87 11.21
C ALA A 52 -13.06 1.81 12.31
N TRP A 53 -12.07 1.88 13.22
CA TRP A 53 -11.97 1.03 14.40
C TRP A 53 -12.11 1.91 15.65
N THR A 54 -13.22 1.76 16.36
CA THR A 54 -13.48 2.37 17.67
C THR A 54 -13.97 1.29 18.63
N ASP A 55 -13.75 1.50 19.93
CA ASP A 55 -14.22 0.60 20.98
C ASP A 55 -15.76 0.44 20.97
N GLU A 56 -16.48 1.44 20.45
CA GLU A 56 -17.93 1.44 20.29
C GLU A 56 -18.39 0.54 19.13
N ASN A 57 -17.65 0.52 18.02
CA ASN A 57 -17.98 -0.28 16.83
C ASN A 57 -17.43 -1.71 16.91
N HIS A 58 -16.38 -1.94 17.70
CA HIS A 58 -15.74 -3.24 17.90
C HIS A 58 -15.46 -3.52 19.38
N PRO A 59 -16.52 -3.69 20.20
CA PRO A 59 -16.37 -3.98 21.62
C PRO A 59 -15.67 -5.33 21.88
N ASP A 60 -15.74 -6.25 20.92
CA ASP A 60 -15.09 -7.55 20.91
C ASP A 60 -13.59 -7.51 20.62
N LEU A 61 -12.99 -6.31 20.46
CA LEU A 61 -11.58 -6.11 20.15
C LEU A 61 -10.95 -5.01 21.03
N GLN A 62 -11.56 -4.70 22.18
CA GLN A 62 -11.15 -3.59 23.06
C GLN A 62 -9.85 -3.88 23.82
N THR A 63 -9.65 -5.12 24.26
CA THR A 63 -8.44 -5.51 25.01
C THR A 63 -7.55 -6.45 24.20
N LEU A 64 -6.29 -6.59 24.62
CA LEU A 64 -5.37 -7.56 24.02
C LEU A 64 -5.93 -9.00 24.09
N ASP A 65 -6.57 -9.36 25.20
CA ASP A 65 -7.18 -10.68 25.38
C ASP A 65 -8.35 -10.92 24.39
N ASP A 66 -9.15 -9.88 24.12
CA ASP A 66 -10.24 -9.94 23.15
C ASP A 66 -9.73 -10.11 21.72
N VAL A 67 -8.66 -9.38 21.37
CA VAL A 67 -7.97 -9.53 20.08
C VAL A 67 -7.38 -10.93 19.94
N GLU A 68 -6.75 -11.47 20.98
CA GLU A 68 -6.20 -12.83 20.96
C GLU A 68 -7.29 -13.90 20.78
N LYS A 69 -8.43 -13.72 21.45
CA LYS A 69 -9.60 -14.58 21.31
C LYS A 69 -10.14 -14.54 19.87
N TYR A 70 -10.37 -13.35 19.33
CA TYR A 70 -10.82 -13.16 17.96
C TYR A 70 -9.88 -13.82 16.94
N VAL A 71 -8.56 -13.57 17.05
CA VAL A 71 -7.56 -14.17 16.15
C VAL A 71 -7.57 -15.70 16.23
N ARG A 72 -7.75 -16.26 17.44
CA ARG A 72 -7.84 -17.71 17.64
C ARG A 72 -9.08 -18.28 16.95
N GLU A 73 -10.24 -17.63 17.13
CA GLU A 73 -11.51 -18.04 16.51
C GLU A 73 -11.41 -18.00 14.98
N VAL A 74 -10.94 -16.89 14.41
CA VAL A 74 -10.71 -16.77 12.96
C VAL A 74 -9.77 -17.87 12.48
N ARG A 75 -8.59 -18.05 13.08
CA ARG A 75 -7.64 -19.10 12.63
C ARG A 75 -8.21 -20.51 12.75
N SER A 76 -9.05 -20.77 13.76
CA SER A 76 -9.70 -22.07 13.96
C SER A 76 -10.75 -22.36 12.89
N ALA A 77 -11.50 -21.34 12.44
CA ALA A 77 -12.51 -21.47 11.39
C ALA A 77 -11.89 -21.80 10.02
N TRP A 78 -10.63 -21.43 9.80
CA TRP A 78 -9.90 -21.72 8.57
C TRP A 78 -9.17 -23.07 8.60
N ARG A 79 -9.08 -23.74 9.76
CA ARG A 79 -8.70 -25.16 9.80
C ARG A 79 -9.92 -25.97 9.34
N ARG A 80 -9.87 -26.48 8.10
CA ARG A 80 -10.85 -27.48 7.63
C ARG A 80 -10.93 -28.64 8.64
N PRO A 81 -12.12 -29.21 8.90
CA PRO A 81 -12.18 -30.52 9.54
C PRO A 81 -11.43 -31.51 8.64
N ASN A 82 -10.58 -32.33 9.24
CA ASN A 82 -9.71 -33.28 8.55
C ASN A 82 -10.48 -34.06 7.46
N LEU A 83 -9.93 -34.07 6.24
CA LEU A 83 -10.24 -35.08 5.21
C LEU A 83 -9.61 -36.42 5.61
#